data_AF-A0AAU6U6A3-F1
#
_entry.id   AF-A0AAU6U6A3-F1
#
_cell.length_a   1.000
_cell.length_b   1.000
_cell.length_c   1.000
_cell.angle_alpha   90.00
_cell.angle_beta   90.00
_cell.angle_gamma   90.00
#
_symmetry.space_group_name_H-M   'P 1'
#
loop_
_entity.id
_entity.type
_entity.pdbx_description
1 polymer ?
#
loop_
_entity_poly.entity_id
_entity_poly.type
_entity_poly.pdbx_seq_one_letter_code
_entity_poly.pdbx_strand_id
1 'polypeptide(L)'
;MKRRYGILALAVLSLLLLNLGWQNEPESAPASTEVNQHGGSQPQQTPAAPMTALMPRLTPAASGGQSTKPPPGWREMPAELSQRLASEISDTDQPLSERLVNLIALESQWMSEGESLTRLQGRYAQALDQLAADSEQLALAERLAALTRLQDEWAADHPDLAADLFNPDARLLQARQLWGDEELETLARHFLPADRAESSVAFAGARQQQLDQRGRYQQQLAELEQQLAASQGSMDPERWQQHREEVLGQFRRDFFAQEQGKP
;
A
#
# COMPACT_ATOMS: atom_id res chain seq x y z
N MET A 1 27.96 -6.72 7.35
CA MET A 1 27.76 -5.63 6.36
C MET A 1 26.97 -6.15 5.16
N LYS A 2 26.36 -5.27 4.35
CA LYS A 2 25.52 -5.58 3.16
C LYS A 2 24.15 -6.27 3.42
N ARG A 3 23.16 -5.57 4.00
CA ARG A 3 21.71 -5.92 3.90
C ARG A 3 20.71 -4.73 3.97
N ARG A 4 21.14 -3.45 3.94
CA ARG A 4 20.27 -2.26 4.18
C ARG A 4 20.13 -1.27 2.99
N TYR A 5 20.27 -1.70 1.73
CA TYR A 5 20.17 -0.81 0.56
C TYR A 5 19.01 -1.11 -0.41
N GLY A 6 18.15 -2.10 -0.12
CA GLY A 6 17.03 -2.48 -1.00
C GLY A 6 15.69 -1.82 -0.69
N ILE A 7 15.57 -1.08 0.43
CA ILE A 7 14.27 -0.64 0.98
C ILE A 7 13.99 0.84 0.65
N LEU A 8 15.01 1.70 0.64
CA LEU A 8 14.87 3.15 0.41
C LEU A 8 14.37 3.52 -0.99
N ALA A 9 14.73 2.75 -2.02
CA ALA A 9 14.17 2.92 -3.37
C ALA A 9 12.67 2.59 -3.43
N LEU A 10 12.23 1.56 -2.69
CA LEU A 10 10.83 1.19 -2.59
C LEU A 10 10.01 2.17 -1.73
N ALA A 11 10.59 2.73 -0.67
CA ALA A 11 9.88 3.67 0.21
C ALA A 11 9.39 4.93 -0.53
N VAL A 12 10.25 5.56 -1.34
CA VAL A 12 9.86 6.74 -2.14
C VAL A 12 8.84 6.36 -3.22
N LEU A 13 9.03 5.22 -3.90
CA LEU A 13 8.07 4.74 -4.89
C LEU A 13 6.70 4.41 -4.25
N SER A 14 6.67 3.84 -3.04
CA SER A 14 5.44 3.56 -2.30
C SER A 14 4.71 4.82 -1.86
N LEU A 15 5.42 5.87 -1.41
CA LEU A 15 4.79 7.16 -1.08
C LEU A 15 4.23 7.87 -2.33
N LEU A 16 4.92 7.78 -3.47
CA LEU A 16 4.46 8.38 -4.73
C LEU A 16 3.28 7.58 -5.34
N LEU A 17 3.30 6.24 -5.22
CA LEU A 17 2.17 5.37 -5.56
C LEU A 17 0.98 5.52 -4.60
N LEU A 18 1.21 5.82 -3.32
CA LEU A 18 0.15 6.17 -2.36
C LEU A 18 -0.57 7.47 -2.75
N ASN A 19 0.10 8.40 -3.45
CA ASN A 19 -0.53 9.62 -3.94
C ASN A 19 -1.30 9.40 -5.27
N LEU A 20 -0.91 8.38 -6.06
CA LEU A 20 -1.61 7.97 -7.29
C LEU A 20 -2.77 6.98 -7.04
N GLY A 21 -2.71 6.21 -5.94
CA GLY A 21 -3.66 5.13 -5.63
C GLY A 21 -5.09 5.59 -5.34
N TRP A 22 -5.30 6.85 -4.96
CA TRP A 22 -6.62 7.40 -4.61
C TRP A 22 -7.52 7.69 -5.84
N GLN A 23 -7.06 7.41 -7.07
CA GLN A 23 -7.89 7.58 -8.28
C GLN A 23 -8.69 6.34 -8.70
N ASN A 24 -8.62 5.22 -7.97
CA ASN A 24 -9.46 4.04 -8.24
C ASN A 24 -9.93 3.34 -6.96
N GLU A 25 -10.91 3.92 -6.27
CA GLU A 25 -11.90 3.09 -5.57
C GLU A 25 -12.79 2.41 -6.62
N PRO A 26 -12.86 1.06 -6.68
CA PRO A 26 -13.93 0.40 -7.41
C PRO A 26 -15.23 0.57 -6.63
N GLU A 27 -16.07 1.52 -7.07
CA GLU A 27 -17.40 1.77 -6.51
C GLU A 27 -18.18 0.44 -6.36
N SER A 28 -18.81 0.25 -5.20
CA SER A 28 -19.37 -1.06 -4.80
C SER A 28 -20.55 -1.47 -5.68
N ALA A 29 -20.26 -2.21 -6.75
CA ALA A 29 -21.25 -2.70 -7.70
C ALA A 29 -22.31 -3.58 -6.99
N PRO A 30 -23.62 -3.22 -7.06
CA PRO A 30 -24.66 -4.00 -6.41
C PRO A 30 -24.87 -5.34 -7.13
N ALA A 31 -25.02 -6.40 -6.35
CA ALA A 31 -25.31 -7.72 -6.89
C ALA A 31 -26.76 -7.80 -7.43
N SER A 32 -26.89 -8.11 -8.72
CA SER A 32 -28.15 -8.47 -9.37
C SER A 32 -27.95 -9.76 -10.16
N THR A 33 -28.74 -10.80 -9.87
CA THR A 33 -28.56 -12.15 -10.40
C THR A 33 -29.78 -12.57 -11.23
N GLU A 34 -29.62 -12.62 -12.56
CA GLU A 34 -30.47 -13.34 -13.53
C GLU A 34 -29.76 -13.26 -14.91
N VAL A 35 -29.64 -14.22 -15.84
CA VAL A 35 -30.04 -15.63 -16.07
C VAL A 35 -30.65 -15.75 -17.49
N ASN A 36 -29.91 -16.45 -18.37
CA ASN A 36 -30.35 -17.14 -19.62
C ASN A 36 -30.80 -16.40 -20.92
N GLN A 37 -30.01 -16.65 -21.98
CA GLN A 37 -30.37 -17.24 -23.29
C GLN A 37 -31.07 -16.44 -24.45
N HIS A 38 -30.32 -16.38 -25.57
CA HIS A 38 -30.71 -16.60 -26.99
C HIS A 38 -31.91 -15.88 -27.68
N GLY A 39 -31.55 -15.01 -28.65
CA GLY A 39 -32.04 -15.11 -30.05
C GLY A 39 -33.06 -14.07 -30.58
N GLY A 40 -32.89 -13.62 -31.84
CA GLY A 40 -33.99 -13.08 -32.68
C GLY A 40 -33.82 -11.69 -33.35
N SER A 41 -33.46 -11.71 -34.64
CA SER A 41 -33.77 -10.80 -35.78
C SER A 41 -34.34 -9.36 -35.62
N GLN A 42 -33.76 -8.43 -36.40
CA GLN A 42 -34.32 -7.15 -36.93
C GLN A 42 -35.47 -7.35 -37.96
N PRO A 43 -36.17 -6.30 -38.51
CA PRO A 43 -36.06 -4.83 -38.37
C PRO A 43 -37.44 -4.21 -37.90
N GLN A 44 -37.99 -3.01 -38.21
CA GLN A 44 -37.65 -1.88 -39.11
C GLN A 44 -38.29 -0.51 -38.72
N GLN A 45 -37.56 0.57 -39.05
CA GLN A 45 -37.89 2.01 -39.24
C GLN A 45 -39.30 2.62 -39.02
N THR A 46 -39.31 3.81 -38.41
CA THR A 46 -39.87 5.05 -39.03
C THR A 46 -39.15 6.29 -38.48
N PRO A 47 -38.90 7.37 -39.26
CA PRO A 47 -38.09 8.51 -38.80
C PRO A 47 -38.92 9.72 -38.34
N ALA A 48 -38.51 10.33 -37.23
CA ALA A 48 -38.92 11.67 -36.81
C ALA A 48 -37.70 12.42 -36.23
N ALA A 49 -37.63 13.74 -36.41
CA ALA A 49 -36.42 14.51 -36.14
C ALA A 49 -36.19 14.77 -34.63
N PRO A 50 -34.99 14.55 -34.08
CA PRO A 50 -34.61 15.10 -32.79
C PRO A 50 -34.36 16.61 -32.93
N MET A 51 -35.13 17.41 -32.21
CA MET A 51 -34.87 18.85 -32.05
C MET A 51 -33.54 19.06 -31.33
N THR A 52 -32.95 20.25 -31.46
CA THR A 52 -31.69 20.63 -30.81
C THR A 52 -31.80 20.65 -29.29
N ALA A 53 -31.67 19.47 -28.66
CA ALA A 53 -31.65 19.32 -27.22
C ALA A 53 -30.32 19.84 -26.67
N LEU A 54 -30.40 20.96 -25.95
CA LEU A 54 -29.29 21.64 -25.30
C LEU A 54 -28.41 20.65 -24.52
N MET A 55 -27.12 20.59 -24.84
CA MET A 55 -26.14 20.09 -23.87
C MET A 55 -26.19 21.03 -22.64
N PRO A 56 -26.28 20.50 -21.42
CA PRO A 56 -26.02 21.29 -20.22
C PRO A 56 -24.55 21.68 -20.20
N ARG A 57 -24.22 22.81 -20.86
CA ARG A 57 -22.95 23.50 -20.68
C ARG A 57 -22.87 23.86 -19.21
N LEU A 58 -22.10 23.09 -18.43
CA LEU A 58 -21.82 23.35 -17.02
C LEU A 58 -20.94 24.61 -16.90
N THR A 59 -21.56 25.77 -17.14
CA THR A 59 -21.07 27.04 -16.60
C THR A 59 -21.05 26.93 -15.08
N PRO A 60 -20.03 27.47 -14.41
CA PRO A 60 -19.84 27.27 -12.98
C PRO A 60 -21.03 27.83 -12.19
N ALA A 61 -21.80 26.93 -11.57
CA ALA A 61 -22.82 27.32 -10.61
C ALA A 61 -22.11 27.87 -9.37
N ALA A 62 -22.09 29.20 -9.23
CA ALA A 62 -21.47 29.92 -8.12
C ALA A 62 -22.25 29.71 -6.81
N SER A 63 -22.23 28.50 -6.29
CA SER A 63 -22.71 28.17 -4.94
C SER A 63 -21.72 28.78 -3.95
N GLY A 64 -22.09 29.94 -3.40
CA GLY A 64 -21.30 30.72 -2.44
C GLY A 64 -21.16 30.09 -1.06
N GLY A 65 -20.77 28.81 -0.99
CA GLY A 65 -20.18 28.24 0.21
C GLY A 65 -18.73 28.71 0.33
N GLN A 66 -18.51 29.87 0.95
CA GLN A 66 -17.15 30.27 1.32
C GLN A 66 -16.60 29.27 2.34
N SER A 67 -15.75 28.35 1.89
CA SER A 67 -14.90 27.59 2.79
C SER A 67 -13.95 28.57 3.46
N THR A 68 -14.20 28.87 4.73
CA THR A 68 -13.43 29.86 5.51
C THR A 68 -12.11 29.31 6.06
N LYS A 69 -11.64 28.15 5.54
CA LYS A 69 -10.23 27.77 5.66
C LYS A 69 -9.38 28.83 4.95
N PRO A 70 -8.28 29.34 5.54
CA PRO A 70 -7.31 30.13 4.81
C PRO A 70 -6.73 29.30 3.64
N PRO A 71 -6.20 29.92 2.58
CA PRO A 71 -5.51 29.19 1.53
C PRO A 71 -4.36 28.35 2.13
N PRO A 72 -4.13 27.12 1.66
CA PRO A 72 -3.07 26.26 2.19
C PRO A 72 -1.70 26.93 2.07
N GLY A 73 -0.82 26.63 3.03
CA GLY A 73 0.56 27.16 3.03
C GLY A 73 1.45 26.58 1.93
N TRP A 74 0.96 25.53 1.26
CA TRP A 74 1.63 24.80 0.19
C TRP A 74 0.89 24.94 -1.14
N ARG A 75 1.59 24.61 -2.24
CA ARG A 75 0.99 24.50 -3.59
C ARG A 75 1.13 23.09 -4.15
N GLU A 76 0.12 22.69 -4.92
CA GLU A 76 0.15 21.47 -5.74
C GLU A 76 1.05 21.69 -6.96
N MET A 77 1.86 20.69 -7.31
CA MET A 77 2.87 20.78 -8.36
C MET A 77 2.27 20.47 -9.76
N PRO A 78 2.62 21.23 -10.82
CA PRO A 78 2.23 20.93 -12.20
C PRO A 78 2.61 19.51 -12.63
N ALA A 79 1.74 18.86 -13.39
CA ALA A 79 1.89 17.46 -13.81
C ALA A 79 3.17 17.23 -14.65
N GLU A 80 3.62 18.24 -15.39
CA GLU A 80 4.85 18.20 -16.19
C GLU A 80 6.10 18.21 -15.30
N LEU A 81 6.05 18.94 -14.17
CA LEU A 81 7.13 18.97 -13.18
C LEU A 81 7.15 17.70 -12.32
N SER A 82 5.98 17.16 -11.94
CA SER A 82 5.92 15.90 -11.20
C SER A 82 6.34 14.70 -12.06
N GLN A 83 5.99 14.67 -13.36
CA GLN A 83 6.51 13.67 -14.31
C GLN A 83 8.03 13.77 -14.46
N ARG A 84 8.56 14.99 -14.62
CA ARG A 84 10.01 15.22 -14.69
C ARG A 84 10.72 14.74 -13.42
N LEU A 85 10.19 15.08 -12.25
CA LEU A 85 10.74 14.66 -10.95
C LEU A 85 10.70 13.13 -10.81
N ALA A 86 9.63 12.48 -11.26
CA ALA A 86 9.50 11.02 -11.23
C ALA A 86 10.57 10.33 -12.11
N SER A 87 10.86 10.86 -13.30
CA SER A 87 11.98 10.38 -14.13
C SER A 87 13.33 10.60 -13.46
N GLU A 88 13.61 11.81 -12.97
CA GLU A 88 14.87 12.15 -12.28
C GLU A 88 15.09 11.28 -11.01
N ILE A 89 14.02 10.91 -10.30
CA ILE A 89 14.04 9.95 -9.18
C ILE A 89 14.25 8.50 -9.64
N SER A 90 13.67 8.08 -10.77
CA SER A 90 13.77 6.70 -11.25
C SER A 90 15.12 6.39 -11.91
N ASP A 91 15.79 7.40 -12.48
CA ASP A 91 17.09 7.26 -13.15
C ASP A 91 18.28 7.40 -12.18
N THR A 92 18.06 7.83 -10.92
CA THR A 92 19.15 8.25 -10.02
C THR A 92 19.05 7.69 -8.60
N ASP A 93 20.03 6.87 -8.18
CA ASP A 93 20.20 6.32 -6.81
C ASP A 93 20.79 7.37 -5.84
N GLN A 94 20.29 8.61 -5.88
CA GLN A 94 20.75 9.73 -5.05
C GLN A 94 20.16 9.68 -3.63
N PRO A 95 20.91 10.10 -2.60
CA PRO A 95 20.39 10.20 -1.24
C PRO A 95 19.25 11.24 -1.16
N LEU A 96 18.35 11.08 -0.18
CA LEU A 96 17.18 11.96 -0.03
C LEU A 96 17.57 13.44 0.06
N SER A 97 18.63 13.77 0.82
CA SER A 97 19.15 15.14 0.96
C SER A 97 19.53 15.81 -0.37
N GLU A 98 20.13 15.07 -1.31
CA GLU A 98 20.50 15.63 -2.63
C GLU A 98 19.27 15.80 -3.52
N ARG A 99 18.33 14.84 -3.48
CA ARG A 99 17.06 14.94 -4.20
C ARG A 99 16.21 16.14 -3.71
N LEU A 100 16.26 16.46 -2.42
CA LEU A 100 15.62 17.67 -1.88
C LEU A 100 16.28 18.97 -2.36
N VAL A 101 17.60 19.02 -2.48
CA VAL A 101 18.31 20.17 -3.07
C VAL A 101 17.92 20.37 -4.54
N ASN A 102 17.86 19.28 -5.31
CA ASN A 102 17.42 19.33 -6.72
C ASN A 102 15.95 19.78 -6.84
N LEU A 103 15.07 19.28 -5.97
CA LEU A 103 13.67 19.71 -5.90
C LEU A 103 13.53 21.21 -5.57
N ILE A 104 14.31 21.73 -4.61
CA ILE A 104 14.34 23.18 -4.30
C ILE A 104 14.77 24.00 -5.52
N ALA A 105 15.78 23.53 -6.27
CA ALA A 105 16.24 24.20 -7.49
C ALA A 105 15.21 24.14 -8.64
N LEU A 106 14.40 23.07 -8.72
CA LEU A 106 13.30 22.95 -9.68
C LEU A 106 12.11 23.85 -9.31
N GLU A 107 11.69 23.84 -8.04
CA GLU A 107 10.61 24.70 -7.52
C GLU A 107 10.90 26.18 -7.69
N SER A 108 12.15 26.61 -7.46
CA SER A 108 12.57 28.01 -7.57
C SER A 108 12.43 28.59 -8.98
N GLN A 109 12.19 27.74 -10.00
CA GLN A 109 11.88 28.15 -11.37
C GLN A 109 10.36 28.32 -11.63
N TRP A 110 9.52 27.79 -10.74
CA TRP A 110 8.06 27.75 -10.88
C TRP A 110 7.32 28.59 -9.82
N MET A 111 7.85 28.67 -8.59
CA MET A 111 7.30 29.49 -7.50
C MET A 111 8.36 30.42 -6.91
N SER A 112 7.98 31.67 -6.65
CA SER A 112 8.79 32.63 -5.90
C SER A 112 8.56 32.56 -4.37
N GLU A 113 7.41 32.04 -3.94
CA GLU A 113 6.95 32.03 -2.55
C GLU A 113 6.13 30.76 -2.26
N GLY A 114 6.19 30.27 -1.02
CA GLY A 114 5.56 29.02 -0.58
C GLY A 114 6.47 27.79 -0.69
N GLU A 115 5.94 26.63 -0.29
CA GLU A 115 6.57 25.31 -0.43
C GLU A 115 5.63 24.39 -1.23
N SER A 116 6.13 23.42 -1.99
CA SER A 116 5.24 22.42 -2.61
C SER A 116 4.90 21.31 -1.61
N LEU A 117 3.74 20.66 -1.77
CA LEU A 117 3.39 19.48 -0.97
C LEU A 117 4.48 18.39 -1.06
N THR A 118 5.08 18.20 -2.25
CA THR A 118 6.16 17.25 -2.50
C THR A 118 7.39 17.52 -1.65
N ARG A 119 7.82 18.79 -1.54
CA ARG A 119 8.97 19.18 -0.72
C ARG A 119 8.66 19.15 0.76
N LEU A 120 7.44 19.51 1.15
CA LEU A 120 6.99 19.39 2.54
C LEU A 120 7.04 17.93 3.01
N GLN A 121 6.46 17.01 2.22
CA GLN A 121 6.56 15.56 2.44
C GLN A 121 8.03 15.08 2.42
N GLY A 122 8.85 15.65 1.53
CA GLY A 122 10.29 15.37 1.45
C GLY A 122 11.08 15.77 2.71
N ARG A 123 10.82 16.97 3.25
CA ARG A 123 11.38 17.43 4.54
C ARG A 123 10.92 16.54 5.69
N TYR A 124 9.66 16.08 5.66
CA TYR A 124 9.15 15.15 6.68
C TYR A 124 9.86 13.79 6.62
N ALA A 125 10.02 13.23 5.41
CA ALA A 125 10.77 11.99 5.21
C ALA A 125 12.24 12.12 5.69
N GLN A 126 12.90 13.27 5.48
CA GLN A 126 14.23 13.51 6.02
C GLN A 126 14.25 13.58 7.56
N ALA A 127 13.22 14.16 8.18
CA ALA A 127 13.10 14.17 9.64
C ALA A 127 12.83 12.76 10.21
N LEU A 128 12.09 11.92 9.48
CA LEU A 128 11.86 10.52 9.82
C LEU A 128 13.15 9.66 9.66
N ASP A 129 13.94 9.86 8.60
CA ASP A 129 15.25 9.22 8.43
C ASP A 129 16.22 9.59 9.56
N GLN A 130 16.26 10.87 9.94
CA GLN A 130 17.09 11.37 11.05
C GLN A 130 16.63 10.76 12.39
N LEU A 131 15.32 10.76 12.66
CA LEU A 131 14.73 10.11 13.82
C LEU A 131 15.06 8.61 13.87
N ALA A 132 15.04 7.90 12.75
CA ALA A 132 15.40 6.48 12.69
C ALA A 132 16.88 6.26 13.08
N ALA A 133 17.79 7.11 12.63
CA ALA A 133 19.21 7.05 12.99
C ALA A 133 19.43 7.36 14.48
N ASP A 134 18.84 8.44 15.00
CA ASP A 134 18.99 8.85 16.40
C ASP A 134 18.31 7.88 17.39
N SER A 135 17.34 7.10 16.92
CA SER A 135 16.55 6.16 17.74
C SER A 135 16.98 4.69 17.67
N GLU A 136 18.00 4.32 16.88
CA GLU A 136 18.43 2.91 16.72
C GLU A 136 18.87 2.25 18.05
N GLN A 137 19.30 3.03 19.04
CA GLN A 137 19.72 2.54 20.36
C GLN A 137 18.67 2.72 21.48
N LEU A 138 17.52 3.36 21.20
CA LEU A 138 16.51 3.71 22.21
C LEU A 138 15.53 2.56 22.48
N ALA A 139 14.96 2.54 23.68
CA ALA A 139 13.87 1.63 24.03
C ALA A 139 12.60 1.99 23.23
N LEU A 140 11.78 1.00 22.87
CA LEU A 140 10.62 1.19 21.99
C LEU A 140 9.67 2.32 22.45
N ALA A 141 9.43 2.46 23.75
CA ALA A 141 8.61 3.53 24.31
C ALA A 141 9.22 4.93 24.09
N GLU A 142 10.55 5.05 24.13
CA GLU A 142 11.27 6.30 23.85
C GLU A 142 11.22 6.63 22.36
N ARG A 143 11.38 5.62 21.48
CA ARG A 143 11.21 5.77 20.02
C ARG A 143 9.80 6.26 19.68
N LEU A 144 8.78 5.62 20.27
CA LEU A 144 7.37 6.00 20.10
C LEU A 144 7.09 7.41 20.61
N ALA A 145 7.63 7.80 21.78
CA ALA A 145 7.48 9.15 22.30
C ALA A 145 8.15 10.21 21.39
N ALA A 146 9.31 9.90 20.81
CA ALA A 146 10.00 10.78 19.87
C ALA A 146 9.26 10.91 18.53
N LEU A 147 8.76 9.80 17.96
CA LEU A 147 7.93 9.82 16.74
C LEU A 147 6.61 10.56 16.95
N THR A 148 5.94 10.32 18.08
CA THR A 148 4.67 11.01 18.42
C THR A 148 4.89 12.51 18.53
N ARG A 149 5.98 12.95 19.19
CA ARG A 149 6.34 14.37 19.27
C ARG A 149 6.57 14.97 17.88
N LEU A 150 7.36 14.32 17.02
CA LEU A 150 7.61 14.80 15.65
C LEU A 150 6.29 14.90 14.86
N GLN A 151 5.40 13.91 14.97
CA GLN A 151 4.09 13.92 14.33
C GLN A 151 3.17 15.03 14.85
N ASP A 152 3.22 15.35 16.14
CA ASP A 152 2.41 16.41 16.76
C ASP A 152 2.94 17.80 16.43
N GLU A 153 4.26 17.99 16.42
CA GLU A 153 4.92 19.23 15.96
C GLU A 153 4.56 19.51 14.50
N TRP A 154 4.69 18.52 13.60
CA TRP A 154 4.33 18.68 12.19
C TRP A 154 2.82 18.87 11.95
N ALA A 155 1.96 18.24 12.74
CA ALA A 155 0.51 18.45 12.66
C ALA A 155 0.08 19.83 13.19
N ALA A 156 0.86 20.44 14.09
CA ALA A 156 0.63 21.81 14.58
C ALA A 156 1.11 22.88 13.57
N ASP A 157 2.25 22.66 12.91
CA ASP A 157 2.78 23.53 11.85
C ASP A 157 1.96 23.43 10.54
N HIS A 158 1.37 22.27 10.26
CA HIS A 158 0.61 21.98 9.03
C HIS A 158 -0.83 21.47 9.33
N PRO A 159 -1.68 22.29 10.00
CA PRO A 159 -3.01 21.88 10.47
C PRO A 159 -4.03 21.70 9.33
N ASP A 160 -3.70 22.17 8.13
CA ASP A 160 -4.48 21.95 6.92
C ASP A 160 -4.31 20.53 6.35
N LEU A 161 -3.16 19.89 6.58
CA LEU A 161 -2.80 18.52 6.19
C LEU A 161 -2.89 17.49 7.33
N ALA A 162 -3.01 17.94 8.59
CA ALA A 162 -3.03 17.09 9.78
C ALA A 162 -4.07 15.96 9.73
N ALA A 163 -5.23 16.20 9.12
CA ALA A 163 -6.29 15.19 8.98
C ALA A 163 -5.90 14.03 8.04
N ASP A 164 -5.09 14.28 7.02
CA ASP A 164 -4.83 13.32 5.94
C ASP A 164 -3.47 12.62 6.12
N LEU A 165 -2.45 13.35 6.58
CA LEU A 165 -1.09 12.83 6.77
C LEU A 165 -0.78 12.36 8.21
N PHE A 166 -1.58 12.79 9.20
CA PHE A 166 -1.32 12.55 10.63
C PHE A 166 -2.52 11.98 11.39
N ASN A 167 -3.49 11.37 10.70
CA ASN A 167 -4.53 10.53 11.32
C ASN A 167 -3.96 9.22 11.92
N PRO A 168 -4.69 8.53 12.81
CA PRO A 168 -4.27 7.28 13.47
C PRO A 168 -3.66 6.23 12.52
N ASP A 169 -4.33 5.97 11.40
CA ASP A 169 -3.94 4.91 10.47
C ASP A 169 -2.68 5.30 9.67
N ALA A 170 -2.52 6.58 9.30
CA ALA A 170 -1.30 7.12 8.70
C ALA A 170 -0.11 7.14 9.67
N ARG A 171 -0.32 7.51 10.94
CA ARG A 171 0.74 7.48 11.98
C ARG A 171 1.24 6.07 12.24
N LEU A 172 0.34 5.08 12.28
CA LEU A 172 0.69 3.66 12.36
C LEU A 172 1.50 3.21 11.14
N LEU A 173 1.07 3.57 9.93
CA LEU A 173 1.79 3.22 8.70
C LEU A 173 3.23 3.75 8.70
N GLN A 174 3.43 5.00 9.13
CA GLN A 174 4.76 5.60 9.26
C GLN A 174 5.63 4.85 10.28
N ALA A 175 5.10 4.52 11.46
CA ALA A 175 5.85 3.76 12.47
C ALA A 175 6.28 2.36 11.96
N ARG A 176 5.39 1.68 11.24
CA ARG A 176 5.67 0.38 10.60
C ARG A 176 6.69 0.47 9.46
N GLN A 177 6.73 1.60 8.74
CA GLN A 177 7.76 1.84 7.72
C GLN A 177 9.16 2.07 8.35
N LEU A 178 9.23 2.66 9.56
CA LEU A 178 10.51 2.89 10.25
C LEU A 178 11.08 1.64 10.92
N TRP A 179 10.26 0.87 11.62
CA TRP A 179 10.73 -0.22 12.49
C TRP A 179 10.20 -1.61 12.11
N GLY A 180 9.37 -1.72 11.07
CA GLY A 180 8.78 -2.97 10.61
C GLY A 180 7.57 -3.43 11.43
N ASP A 181 7.14 -4.67 11.17
CA ASP A 181 5.95 -5.28 11.77
C ASP A 181 6.27 -6.12 13.03
N GLU A 182 7.54 -6.21 13.45
CA GLU A 182 7.95 -7.02 14.62
C GLU A 182 7.28 -6.55 15.93
N GLU A 183 7.03 -5.24 16.05
CA GLU A 183 6.40 -4.59 17.21
C GLU A 183 4.93 -4.18 16.95
N LEU A 184 4.30 -4.74 15.91
CA LEU A 184 2.99 -4.29 15.40
C LEU A 184 1.89 -4.21 16.47
N GLU A 185 1.89 -5.11 17.46
CA GLU A 185 0.94 -5.09 18.57
C GLU A 185 1.10 -3.82 19.44
N THR A 186 2.34 -3.45 19.77
CA THR A 186 2.66 -2.22 20.48
C THR A 186 2.34 -0.98 19.64
N LEU A 187 2.70 -0.99 18.35
CA LEU A 187 2.44 0.14 17.44
C LEU A 187 0.93 0.36 17.25
N ALA A 188 0.16 -0.70 17.03
CA ALA A 188 -1.28 -0.62 16.78
C ALA A 188 -2.04 -0.08 18.02
N ARG A 189 -1.70 -0.55 19.23
CA ARG A 189 -2.31 -0.04 20.48
C ARG A 189 -1.87 1.37 20.86
N HIS A 190 -0.73 1.84 20.37
CA HIS A 190 -0.27 3.22 20.59
C HIS A 190 -0.98 4.23 19.67
N PHE A 191 -1.19 3.88 18.40
CA PHE A 191 -1.74 4.82 17.40
C PHE A 191 -3.24 4.67 17.13
N LEU A 192 -3.84 3.48 17.26
CA LEU A 192 -5.25 3.24 16.89
C LEU A 192 -6.20 3.19 18.10
N PRO A 193 -7.49 3.51 17.91
CA PRO A 193 -8.55 3.14 18.87
C PRO A 193 -8.56 1.62 19.13
N ALA A 194 -8.84 1.22 20.37
CA ALA A 194 -8.71 -0.16 20.85
C ALA A 194 -9.33 -1.22 19.92
N ASP A 195 -10.59 -1.05 19.49
CA ASP A 195 -11.27 -2.01 18.62
C ASP A 195 -10.56 -2.21 17.27
N ARG A 196 -9.96 -1.13 16.73
CA ARG A 196 -9.14 -1.18 15.51
C ARG A 196 -7.77 -1.79 15.76
N ALA A 197 -7.15 -1.50 16.91
CA ALA A 197 -5.86 -2.07 17.30
C ALA A 197 -5.95 -3.62 17.37
N GLU A 198 -6.91 -4.16 18.13
CA GLU A 198 -7.08 -5.61 18.24
C GLU A 198 -7.49 -6.24 16.90
N SER A 199 -8.33 -5.56 16.09
CA SER A 199 -8.66 -6.02 14.74
C SER A 199 -7.43 -6.11 13.82
N SER A 200 -6.52 -5.14 13.91
CA SER A 200 -5.28 -5.11 13.13
C SER A 200 -4.32 -6.22 13.55
N VAL A 201 -4.17 -6.44 14.85
CA VAL A 201 -3.34 -7.51 15.44
C VAL A 201 -3.91 -8.90 15.10
N ALA A 202 -5.22 -9.10 15.22
CA ALA A 202 -5.88 -10.35 14.86
C ALA A 202 -5.71 -10.68 13.36
N PHE A 203 -5.86 -9.69 12.48
CA PHE A 203 -5.62 -9.86 11.04
C PHE A 203 -4.16 -10.23 10.73
N ALA A 204 -3.20 -9.56 11.38
CA ALA A 204 -1.78 -9.88 11.23
C ALA A 204 -1.45 -11.30 11.72
N GLY A 205 -2.00 -11.70 12.87
CA GLY A 205 -1.86 -13.05 13.42
C GLY A 205 -2.41 -14.14 12.48
N ALA A 206 -3.63 -13.96 11.96
CA ALA A 206 -4.23 -14.87 11.00
C ALA A 206 -3.41 -14.97 9.69
N ARG A 207 -2.86 -13.84 9.21
CA ARG A 207 -1.98 -13.81 8.04
C ARG A 207 -0.66 -14.54 8.31
N GLN A 208 -0.07 -14.39 9.49
CA GLN A 208 1.15 -15.10 9.86
C GLN A 208 0.91 -16.62 9.96
N GLN A 209 -0.18 -17.04 10.60
CA GLN A 209 -0.59 -18.45 10.65
C GLN A 209 -0.74 -19.07 9.25
N GLN A 210 -1.29 -18.32 8.28
CA GLN A 210 -1.39 -18.76 6.88
C GLN A 210 -0.02 -18.91 6.21
N LEU A 211 0.91 -18.00 6.48
CA LEU A 211 2.29 -18.07 5.96
C LEU A 211 3.05 -19.25 6.58
N ASP A 212 2.93 -19.47 7.89
CA ASP A 212 3.54 -20.59 8.61
C ASP A 212 2.98 -21.94 8.13
N GLN A 213 1.66 -22.05 7.95
CA GLN A 213 1.03 -23.20 7.32
C GLN A 213 1.59 -23.47 5.92
N ARG A 214 1.72 -22.44 5.09
CA ARG A 214 2.30 -22.59 3.74
C ARG A 214 3.77 -23.01 3.80
N GLY A 215 4.54 -22.51 4.75
CA GLY A 215 5.92 -22.93 5.02
C GLY A 215 6.02 -24.40 5.41
N ARG A 216 5.22 -24.84 6.40
CA ARG A 216 5.12 -26.25 6.82
C ARG A 216 4.75 -27.17 5.66
N TYR A 217 3.75 -26.78 4.85
CA TYR A 217 3.34 -27.52 3.66
C TYR A 217 4.48 -27.64 2.63
N GLN A 218 5.16 -26.53 2.33
CA GLN A 218 6.27 -26.51 1.36
C GLN A 218 7.47 -27.35 1.82
N GLN A 219 7.80 -27.32 3.11
CA GLN A 219 8.86 -28.17 3.69
C GLN A 219 8.50 -29.65 3.60
N GLN A 220 7.33 -30.05 4.12
CA GLN A 220 6.92 -31.46 4.14
C GLN A 220 6.73 -32.03 2.73
N LEU A 221 6.26 -31.21 1.78
CA LEU A 221 6.18 -31.59 0.36
C LEU A 221 7.58 -31.86 -0.21
N ALA A 222 8.57 -31.00 0.06
CA ALA A 222 9.93 -31.19 -0.43
C ALA A 222 10.62 -32.41 0.19
N GLU A 223 10.40 -32.67 1.48
CA GLU A 223 10.88 -33.88 2.17
C GLU A 223 10.23 -35.15 1.58
N LEU A 224 8.93 -35.12 1.28
CA LEU A 224 8.20 -36.22 0.67
C LEU A 224 8.64 -36.48 -0.78
N GLU A 225 8.89 -35.43 -1.58
CA GLU A 225 9.39 -35.59 -2.95
C GLU A 225 10.83 -36.14 -2.99
N GLN A 226 11.67 -35.84 -2.01
CA GLN A 226 13.00 -36.46 -1.85
C GLN A 226 12.89 -37.94 -1.48
N GLN A 227 12.00 -38.30 -0.55
CA GLN A 227 11.74 -39.71 -0.19
C GLN A 227 11.20 -40.49 -1.40
N LEU A 228 10.29 -39.90 -2.16
CA LEU A 228 9.77 -40.48 -3.40
C LEU A 228 10.90 -40.68 -4.42
N ALA A 229 11.70 -39.66 -4.72
CA ALA A 229 12.84 -39.77 -5.64
C ALA A 229 13.82 -40.90 -5.24
N ALA A 230 14.07 -41.09 -3.95
CA ALA A 230 14.88 -42.20 -3.44
C ALA A 230 14.21 -43.58 -3.59
N SER A 231 12.87 -43.65 -3.49
CA SER A 231 12.08 -44.89 -3.60
C SER A 231 11.86 -45.40 -5.02
N GLN A 232 12.10 -44.58 -6.06
CA GLN A 232 11.83 -44.91 -7.47
C GLN A 232 12.49 -46.23 -7.91
N GLY A 233 13.71 -46.49 -7.44
CA GLY A 233 14.42 -47.76 -7.63
C GLY A 233 14.45 -48.23 -9.09
N SER A 234 13.95 -49.45 -9.32
CA SER A 234 13.77 -50.04 -10.66
C SER A 234 12.29 -50.20 -11.04
N MET A 235 11.41 -49.28 -10.59
CA MET A 235 10.01 -49.29 -11.01
C MET A 235 9.85 -48.92 -12.49
N ASP A 236 8.80 -49.46 -13.10
CA ASP A 236 8.33 -49.02 -14.41
C ASP A 236 7.89 -47.53 -14.36
N PRO A 237 8.19 -46.70 -15.38
CA PRO A 237 7.87 -45.26 -15.36
C PRO A 237 6.38 -44.93 -15.18
N GLU A 238 5.45 -45.71 -15.74
CA GLU A 238 4.01 -45.44 -15.61
C GLU A 238 3.53 -45.74 -14.19
N ARG A 239 3.96 -46.89 -13.65
CA ARG A 239 3.68 -47.27 -12.25
C ARG A 239 4.29 -46.30 -11.26
N TRP A 240 5.48 -45.79 -11.56
CA TRP A 240 6.16 -44.78 -10.76
C TRP A 240 5.38 -43.47 -10.69
N GLN A 241 4.86 -42.98 -11.83
CA GLN A 241 4.04 -41.77 -11.84
C GLN A 241 2.72 -41.97 -11.08
N GLN A 242 2.03 -43.09 -11.29
CA GLN A 242 0.79 -43.42 -10.57
C GLN A 242 1.00 -43.44 -9.05
N HIS A 243 2.07 -44.08 -8.57
CA HIS A 243 2.39 -44.13 -7.14
C HIS A 243 2.76 -42.74 -6.57
N ARG A 244 3.55 -41.94 -7.30
CA ARG A 244 3.86 -40.56 -6.90
C ARG A 244 2.60 -39.70 -6.79
N GLU A 245 1.67 -39.79 -7.73
CA GLU A 245 0.42 -39.03 -7.70
C GLU A 245 -0.50 -39.48 -6.56
N GLU A 246 -0.60 -40.79 -6.29
CA GLU A 246 -1.36 -41.33 -5.17
C GLU A 246 -0.83 -40.82 -3.82
N VAL A 247 0.48 -40.94 -3.58
CA VAL A 247 1.13 -40.50 -2.33
C VAL A 247 1.05 -38.98 -2.15
N LEU A 248 1.34 -38.19 -3.19
CA LEU A 248 1.20 -36.73 -3.14
C LEU A 248 -0.26 -36.28 -2.99
N GLY A 249 -1.21 -37.04 -3.55
CA GLY A 249 -2.65 -36.80 -3.40
C GLY A 249 -3.14 -37.10 -1.98
N GLN A 250 -2.65 -38.17 -1.36
CA GLN A 250 -2.96 -38.52 0.02
C GLN A 250 -2.38 -37.50 1.01
N PHE A 251 -1.09 -37.16 0.87
CA PHE A 251 -0.43 -36.13 1.69
C PHE A 251 -1.20 -34.81 1.71
N ARG A 252 -1.67 -34.31 0.55
CA ARG A 252 -2.48 -33.08 0.48
C ARG A 252 -3.78 -33.18 1.27
N ARG A 253 -4.50 -34.31 1.16
CA ARG A 253 -5.75 -34.54 1.91
C ARG A 253 -5.49 -34.52 3.41
N ASP A 254 -4.49 -35.30 3.86
CA ASP A 254 -4.19 -35.45 5.29
C ASP A 254 -3.67 -34.15 5.91
N PHE A 255 -2.82 -33.40 5.20
CA PHE A 255 -2.31 -32.11 5.66
C PHE A 255 -3.44 -31.11 5.91
N PHE A 256 -4.32 -30.88 4.92
CA PHE A 256 -5.40 -29.91 5.06
C PHE A 256 -6.51 -30.38 6.02
N ALA A 257 -6.75 -31.69 6.14
CA ALA A 257 -7.66 -32.23 7.16
C ALA A 257 -7.12 -32.01 8.59
N GLN A 258 -5.81 -32.21 8.82
CA GLN A 258 -5.18 -31.97 10.12
C GLN A 258 -5.14 -30.50 10.50
N GLU A 259 -4.99 -29.58 9.54
CA GLU A 259 -4.99 -28.15 9.79
C GLU A 259 -6.42 -27.59 10.02
N GLN A 260 -7.46 -28.15 9.39
CA GLN A 260 -8.86 -27.81 9.67
C GLN A 260 -9.36 -28.35 11.04
N GLY A 261 -8.66 -29.33 11.60
CA GLY A 261 -8.99 -29.93 12.91
C GLY A 261 -8.32 -29.27 14.12
N LYS A 262 -7.62 -28.15 13.94
CA LYS A 262 -6.96 -27.41 15.04
C LYS A 262 -7.80 -26.18 15.45
N PRO A 263 -8.03 -25.95 16.75
CA PRO A 263 -8.68 -24.74 17.26
C PRO A 263 -7.74 -23.53 17.24
#